data_AF-A0A7V5N9L7-F1
#
_entry.id   AF-A0A7V5N9L7-F1
#
_cell.length_a   1.000
_cell.length_b   1.000
_cell.length_c   1.000
_cell.angle_alpha   90.00
_cell.angle_beta   90.00
_cell.angle_gamma   90.00
#
_symmetry.space_group_name_H-M   'P 1'
#
loop_
_entity.id
_entity.type
_entity.pdbx_description
1 polymer ?
#
loop_
_entity_poly.entity_id
_entity_poly.type
_entity_poly.pdbx_seq_one_letter_code
_entity_poly.pdbx_strand_id
1 'polypeptide(L)'
;QHLRKGALPPWEANVAVEQCDSEVLGLLAEVGCKRLHLGVETGNETFRKRLANRNVNSEKILAFLDQAREHEISVIAHVMIGLPLENAELAEETLFFLKNHNFDGIEYRLFHPIEKTPLGTYAAGKEEAANSSACHVKPPVRVPRAEYGGLHIDEITKQMFLLSMLDIKKRSDRNVFGKIAESIFAQIARGQITFGEGGGLKVLDEIQAEQTHAVLELYPNVSISVPFKIENNSVLRFFWSVPPRVLSYLSQAQKVMTLRITGSSKDTSVSLYETEIRATLARHGSRWQEVLVPLSKDLNIDQLTLSLLAGHPEHEELLLRLMDAVVLQEDSFLLPQGVQRTTDKSQQEIELLRARAQELEDSLTKAQHRQKELEEECARKTARIGQLQMEIIELQKTVEDLRFRLSAVSITRPSLWKKLHDLLFRKKN
;
A
#
# COMPACT_ATOMS: atom_id res chain seq x y z
N GLN A 1 6.93 2.29 15.45
CA GLN A 1 8.25 2.34 16.13
C GLN A 1 8.71 3.77 16.44
N HIS A 2 8.64 4.74 15.52
CA HIS A 2 9.08 6.13 15.74
C HIS A 2 8.30 6.88 16.85
N LEU A 3 6.97 6.73 16.90
CA LEU A 3 6.10 7.34 17.92
C LEU A 3 6.38 6.88 19.38
N ARG A 4 7.09 5.76 19.57
CA ARG A 4 7.42 5.24 20.91
C ARG A 4 8.74 5.79 21.47
N LYS A 5 9.53 6.53 20.68
CA LYS A 5 10.89 7.00 21.06
C LYS A 5 11.05 8.53 21.13
N GLY A 6 10.00 9.32 20.90
CA GLY A 6 10.08 10.79 20.93
C GLY A 6 10.91 11.41 19.80
N ALA A 7 11.37 10.63 18.82
CA ALA A 7 12.03 11.12 17.62
C ALA A 7 11.01 11.44 16.53
N LEU A 8 11.20 12.56 15.83
CA LEU A 8 10.37 12.93 14.68
C LEU A 8 10.47 11.84 13.59
N PRO A 9 9.36 11.49 12.92
CA PRO A 9 9.42 10.62 11.75
C PRO A 9 10.27 11.29 10.65
N PRO A 10 10.96 10.51 9.80
CA PRO A 10 11.67 11.06 8.66
C PRO A 10 10.70 11.84 7.78
N TRP A 11 11.14 12.98 7.27
CA TRP A 11 10.32 13.87 6.46
C TRP A 11 11.08 14.39 5.23
N GLU A 12 10.32 14.95 4.30
CA GLU A 12 10.79 15.46 3.02
C GLU A 12 10.26 16.88 2.76
N ALA A 13 10.99 17.66 1.96
CA ALA A 13 10.58 19.02 1.59
C ALA A 13 10.95 19.40 0.16
N ASN A 14 10.23 20.40 -0.37
CA ASN A 14 10.57 21.04 -1.63
C ASN A 14 11.45 22.25 -1.35
N VAL A 15 12.50 22.42 -2.16
CA VAL A 15 13.48 23.50 -1.97
C VAL A 15 13.84 24.19 -3.28
N ALA A 16 14.26 25.43 -3.14
CA ALA A 16 14.96 26.18 -4.17
C ALA A 16 16.46 26.17 -3.85
N VAL A 17 17.30 25.82 -4.82
CA VAL A 17 18.76 25.75 -4.62
C VAL A 17 19.35 27.05 -4.09
N GLU A 18 18.78 28.20 -4.45
CA GLU A 18 19.21 29.53 -4.02
C GLU A 18 18.94 29.80 -2.53
N GLN A 19 18.11 28.98 -1.89
CA GLN A 19 17.70 29.13 -0.49
C GLN A 19 18.31 28.06 0.43
N CYS A 20 19.15 27.18 -0.11
CA CYS A 20 19.74 26.08 0.63
C CYS A 20 21.25 26.03 0.40
N ASP A 21 22.00 26.57 1.36
CA ASP A 21 23.44 26.37 1.47
C ASP A 21 23.76 25.19 2.41
N SER A 22 25.05 24.95 2.63
CA SER A 22 25.52 23.87 3.51
C SER A 22 25.04 24.01 4.95
N GLU A 23 24.89 25.23 5.49
CA GLU A 23 24.39 25.43 6.85
C GLU A 23 22.92 25.00 6.96
N VAL A 24 22.10 25.42 6.00
CA VAL A 24 20.69 25.01 5.91
C VAL A 24 20.59 23.49 5.75
N LEU A 25 21.39 22.87 4.90
CA LEU A 25 21.39 21.42 4.71
C LEU A 25 21.79 20.66 5.99
N GLY A 26 22.78 21.18 6.74
CA GLY A 26 23.16 20.62 8.03
C GLY A 26 22.02 20.67 9.05
N LEU A 27 21.34 21.81 9.17
CA LEU A 27 20.17 21.95 10.04
C LEU A 27 19.04 21.00 9.63
N LEU A 28 18.75 20.90 8.33
CA LEU A 28 17.74 19.99 7.80
C LEU A 28 18.04 18.53 8.17
N ALA A 29 19.30 18.10 8.04
CA ALA A 29 19.73 16.77 8.43
C ALA A 29 19.57 16.53 9.93
N GLU A 30 19.95 17.49 10.78
CA GLU A 30 19.85 17.42 12.24
C GLU A 30 18.40 17.19 12.70
N VAL A 31 17.44 17.88 12.07
CA VAL A 31 16.01 17.73 12.41
C VAL A 31 15.32 16.57 11.67
N GLY A 32 16.08 15.69 11.01
CA GLY A 32 15.58 14.43 10.46
C GLY A 32 15.01 14.50 9.04
N CYS A 33 15.36 15.54 8.27
CA CYS A 33 15.05 15.56 6.84
C CYS A 33 15.84 14.46 6.13
N LYS A 34 15.18 13.65 5.30
CA LYS A 34 15.81 12.56 4.54
C LYS A 34 15.76 12.74 3.04
N ARG A 35 14.93 13.64 2.54
CA ARG A 35 14.73 13.85 1.11
C ARG A 35 14.35 15.29 0.78
N LEU A 36 14.97 15.84 -0.24
CA LEU A 36 14.67 17.13 -0.81
C LEU A 36 14.20 16.96 -2.25
N HIS A 37 13.18 17.72 -2.61
CA HIS A 37 12.65 17.81 -3.96
C HIS A 37 13.11 19.14 -4.56
N LEU A 38 13.97 19.06 -5.57
CA LEU A 38 14.60 20.22 -6.18
C LEU A 38 13.97 20.52 -7.54
N GLY A 39 13.40 21.71 -7.68
CA GLY A 39 12.93 22.24 -8.97
C GLY A 39 14.08 22.52 -9.93
N VAL A 40 14.35 21.58 -10.85
CA VAL A 40 15.33 21.73 -11.94
C VAL A 40 14.65 22.26 -13.20
N GLU A 41 13.40 21.86 -13.44
CA GLU A 41 12.54 22.18 -14.59
C GLU A 41 13.05 21.65 -15.93
N THR A 42 14.30 21.97 -16.30
CA THR A 42 14.98 21.54 -17.52
C THR A 42 16.49 21.44 -17.27
N GLY A 43 17.16 20.49 -17.93
CA GLY A 43 18.61 20.34 -17.81
C GLY A 43 19.42 21.37 -18.59
N ASN A 44 18.83 22.04 -19.59
CA ASN A 44 19.50 23.11 -20.31
C ASN A 44 19.50 24.41 -19.48
N GLU A 45 20.69 24.86 -19.08
CA GLU A 45 20.84 26.07 -18.26
C GLU A 45 20.28 27.33 -18.93
N THR A 46 20.56 27.52 -20.23
CA THR A 46 20.13 28.71 -20.96
C THR A 46 18.60 28.78 -21.05
N PHE A 47 17.96 27.65 -21.28
CA PHE A 47 16.51 27.52 -21.36
C PHE A 47 15.87 27.69 -19.97
N ARG A 48 16.45 27.08 -18.93
CA ARG A 48 16.03 27.26 -17.52
C ARG A 48 16.02 28.73 -17.11
N LYS A 49 17.09 29.47 -17.44
CA LYS A 49 17.21 30.91 -17.18
C LYS A 49 16.15 31.75 -17.90
N ARG A 50 15.74 31.34 -19.12
CA ARG A 50 14.71 32.03 -19.91
C ARG A 50 13.29 31.82 -19.37
N LEU A 51 13.00 30.64 -18.82
CA LEU A 51 11.64 30.28 -18.40
C LEU A 51 11.27 30.77 -16.99
N ALA A 52 12.20 30.65 -16.04
CA ALA A 52 11.84 30.71 -14.63
C ALA A 52 12.03 32.07 -13.96
N ASN A 53 12.52 33.11 -14.67
CA ASN A 53 13.06 34.34 -14.07
C ASN A 53 14.06 34.08 -12.92
N ARG A 54 14.61 32.86 -12.84
CA ARG A 54 15.53 32.39 -11.81
C ARG A 54 16.87 32.16 -12.46
N ASN A 55 17.91 32.78 -11.92
CA ASN A 55 19.27 32.67 -12.43
C ASN A 55 20.01 31.50 -11.77
N VAL A 56 19.49 30.28 -11.97
CA VAL A 56 20.11 29.05 -11.47
C VAL A 56 21.01 28.46 -12.55
N ASN A 57 22.32 28.64 -12.37
CA ASN A 57 23.31 27.94 -13.17
C ASN A 57 23.46 26.48 -12.71
N SER A 58 23.92 25.62 -13.60
CA SER A 58 24.11 24.20 -13.35
C SER A 58 25.13 23.97 -12.24
N GLU A 59 26.19 24.79 -12.15
CA GLU A 59 27.21 24.70 -11.10
C GLU A 59 26.61 24.77 -9.68
N LYS A 60 25.65 25.66 -9.44
CA LYS A 60 24.97 25.74 -8.14
C LYS A 60 24.17 24.48 -7.83
N ILE A 61 23.50 23.90 -8.84
CA ILE A 61 22.78 22.64 -8.67
C ILE A 61 23.77 21.53 -8.29
N LEU A 62 24.92 21.45 -8.96
CA LEU A 62 25.92 20.42 -8.67
C LEU A 62 26.51 20.57 -7.26
N ALA A 63 26.89 21.79 -6.88
CA ALA A 63 27.38 22.05 -5.53
C ALA A 63 26.34 21.68 -4.45
N PHE A 64 25.06 21.97 -4.70
CA PHE A 64 23.97 21.57 -3.81
C PHE A 64 23.82 20.05 -3.71
N LEU A 65 23.94 19.31 -4.81
CA LEU A 65 23.89 17.85 -4.79
C LEU A 65 25.03 17.25 -3.97
N ASP A 66 26.25 17.78 -4.13
CA ASP A 66 27.42 17.32 -3.37
C ASP A 66 27.24 17.60 -1.87
N GLN A 67 26.78 18.80 -1.50
CA GLN A 67 26.50 19.15 -0.10
C GLN A 67 25.36 18.32 0.50
N ALA A 68 24.26 18.11 -0.23
CA ALA A 68 23.16 17.27 0.24
C ALA A 68 23.63 15.83 0.52
N ARG A 69 24.51 15.31 -0.33
CA ARG A 69 25.12 13.99 -0.16
C ARG A 69 26.02 13.92 1.08
N GLU A 70 26.82 14.94 1.36
CA GLU A 70 27.64 15.03 2.59
C GLU A 70 26.79 14.94 3.86
N HIS A 71 25.55 15.44 3.80
CA HIS A 71 24.58 15.40 4.89
C HIS A 71 23.65 14.18 4.86
N GLU A 72 23.90 13.18 4.01
CA GLU A 72 23.06 11.99 3.81
C GLU A 72 21.59 12.30 3.44
N ILE A 73 21.35 13.45 2.81
CA ILE A 73 20.04 13.87 2.31
C ILE A 73 19.91 13.47 0.85
N SER A 74 18.85 12.73 0.52
CA SER A 74 18.56 12.42 -0.88
C SER A 74 17.91 13.56 -1.65
N VAL A 75 18.21 13.68 -2.93
CA VAL A 75 17.67 14.72 -3.80
C VAL A 75 16.90 14.13 -4.98
N ILE A 76 15.63 14.50 -5.10
CA ILE A 76 14.77 14.17 -6.24
C ILE A 76 14.69 15.38 -7.17
N ALA A 77 15.06 15.21 -8.43
CA ALA A 77 14.91 16.25 -9.44
C ALA A 77 13.45 16.38 -9.87
N HIS A 78 12.88 17.57 -9.78
CA HIS A 78 11.62 17.92 -10.43
C HIS A 78 11.90 18.53 -11.80
N VAL A 79 11.39 17.91 -12.86
CA VAL A 79 11.49 18.40 -14.24
C VAL A 79 10.12 18.50 -14.91
N MET A 80 10.03 19.30 -15.95
CA MET A 80 8.83 19.45 -16.75
C MET A 80 9.10 19.06 -18.20
N ILE A 81 8.08 18.56 -18.89
CA ILE A 81 8.12 18.17 -20.30
C ILE A 81 7.03 18.95 -21.05
N GLY A 82 7.28 19.35 -22.28
CA GLY A 82 6.37 20.12 -23.12
C GLY A 82 6.32 21.60 -22.73
N LEU A 83 7.40 22.13 -22.15
CA LEU A 83 7.50 23.55 -21.82
C LEU A 83 7.40 24.40 -23.10
N PRO A 84 6.81 25.61 -23.07
CA PRO A 84 6.79 26.48 -24.25
C PRO A 84 8.19 26.70 -24.81
N LEU A 85 8.37 26.45 -26.12
CA LEU A 85 9.64 26.52 -26.86
C LEU A 85 10.61 25.36 -26.62
N GLU A 86 10.19 24.32 -25.89
CA GLU A 86 10.95 23.09 -25.79
C GLU A 86 10.89 22.32 -27.11
N ASN A 87 12.07 21.88 -27.58
CA ASN A 87 12.23 21.03 -28.76
C ASN A 87 12.93 19.72 -28.33
N ALA A 88 13.09 18.78 -29.27
CA ALA A 88 13.67 17.48 -28.99
C ALA A 88 15.09 17.57 -28.39
N GLU A 89 15.91 18.50 -28.89
CA GLU A 89 17.29 18.73 -28.40
C GLU A 89 17.29 19.16 -26.92
N LEU A 90 16.45 20.10 -26.52
CA LEU A 90 16.33 20.55 -25.13
C LEU A 90 15.81 19.45 -24.19
N ALA A 91 14.92 18.60 -24.70
CA ALA A 91 14.43 17.43 -23.96
C ALA A 91 15.57 16.40 -23.77
N GLU A 92 16.36 16.14 -24.81
CA GLU A 92 17.53 15.25 -24.74
C GLU A 92 18.61 15.79 -23.79
N GLU A 93 18.90 17.09 -23.82
CA GLU A 93 19.82 17.73 -22.88
C GLU A 93 19.32 17.61 -21.43
N THR A 94 18.00 17.65 -21.20
CA THR A 94 17.41 17.39 -19.88
C THR A 94 17.69 15.96 -19.41
N LEU A 95 17.50 14.98 -20.29
CA LEU A 95 17.81 13.58 -19.98
C LEU A 95 19.30 13.39 -19.71
N PHE A 96 20.17 13.99 -20.53
CA PHE A 96 21.62 13.95 -20.38
C PHE A 96 22.08 14.55 -19.04
N PHE A 97 21.55 15.72 -18.68
CA PHE A 97 21.85 16.38 -17.41
C PHE A 97 21.49 15.49 -16.21
N LEU A 98 20.26 14.98 -16.15
CA LEU A 98 19.81 14.13 -15.06
C LEU A 98 20.61 12.82 -14.98
N LYS A 99 20.99 12.26 -16.13
CA LYS A 99 21.76 11.02 -16.22
C LYS A 99 23.15 11.18 -15.60
N ASN A 100 23.85 12.26 -15.95
CA ASN A 100 25.26 12.46 -15.59
C ASN A 100 25.48 13.10 -14.21
N HIS A 101 24.42 13.38 -13.46
CA HIS A 101 24.52 14.01 -12.14
C HIS A 101 23.85 13.18 -11.04
N ASN A 102 24.25 13.45 -9.79
CA ASN A 102 23.97 12.62 -8.60
C ASN A 102 22.57 12.88 -8.01
N PHE A 103 21.53 12.85 -8.83
CA PHE A 103 20.14 12.82 -8.34
C PHE A 103 19.78 11.40 -7.89
N ASP A 104 19.07 11.26 -6.77
CA ASP A 104 18.57 9.98 -6.24
C ASP A 104 17.25 9.52 -6.88
N GLY A 105 16.64 10.40 -7.67
CA GLY A 105 15.41 10.11 -8.41
C GLY A 105 14.94 11.33 -9.19
N ILE A 106 13.91 11.10 -10.00
CA ILE A 106 13.36 12.06 -10.93
C ILE A 106 11.83 12.01 -10.81
N GLU A 107 11.22 13.18 -10.72
CA GLU A 107 9.79 13.36 -10.88
C GLU A 107 9.56 14.33 -12.03
N TYR A 108 8.89 13.85 -13.08
CA TYR A 108 8.56 14.67 -14.23
C TYR A 108 7.06 15.00 -14.26
N ARG A 109 6.71 16.17 -14.78
CA ARG A 109 5.32 16.57 -15.06
C ARG A 109 5.18 17.08 -16.49
N LEU A 110 4.08 16.69 -17.16
CA LEU A 110 3.70 17.35 -18.41
C LEU A 110 3.26 18.79 -18.09
N PHE A 111 3.80 19.76 -18.82
CA PHE A 111 3.43 21.16 -18.68
C PHE A 111 1.93 21.33 -18.92
N HIS A 112 1.27 21.95 -17.94
CA HIS A 112 -0.11 22.34 -18.03
C HIS A 112 -0.19 23.86 -17.93
N PRO A 113 -0.66 24.57 -18.98
CA PRO A 113 -0.75 26.01 -18.95
C PRO A 113 -1.79 26.42 -17.89
N ILE A 114 -1.32 27.11 -16.85
CA ILE A 114 -2.19 27.69 -15.82
C ILE A 114 -2.56 29.10 -16.28
N GLU A 115 -3.87 29.35 -16.42
CA GLU A 115 -4.40 30.65 -16.80
C GLU A 115 -3.81 31.76 -15.89
N LYS A 116 -3.52 32.92 -16.47
CA LYS A 116 -2.98 34.11 -15.78
C LYS A 116 -1.56 33.98 -15.24
N THR A 117 -0.82 32.93 -15.59
CA THR A 117 0.65 32.88 -15.40
C THR A 117 1.38 33.42 -16.64
N PRO A 118 2.64 33.89 -16.54
CA PRO A 118 3.41 34.29 -17.72
C PRO A 118 3.49 33.21 -18.81
N LEU A 119 3.72 31.95 -18.43
CA LEU A 119 3.73 30.83 -19.39
C LEU A 119 2.34 30.47 -19.92
N GLY A 120 1.30 30.56 -19.08
CA GLY A 120 -0.08 30.32 -19.51
C GLY A 120 -0.59 31.39 -20.48
N THR A 121 -0.27 32.66 -20.22
CA THR A 121 -0.60 33.78 -21.12
C THR A 121 0.16 33.67 -22.45
N TYR A 122 1.44 33.30 -22.43
CA TYR A 122 2.21 33.01 -23.64
C TYR A 122 1.60 31.87 -24.47
N ALA A 123 1.20 30.77 -23.82
CA ALA A 123 0.56 29.64 -24.49
C ALA A 123 -0.80 30.03 -25.09
N ALA A 124 -1.62 30.77 -24.35
CA ALA A 124 -2.93 31.26 -24.80
C ALA A 124 -2.82 32.26 -25.97
N GLY A 125 -1.81 33.15 -25.97
CA GLY A 125 -1.58 34.09 -27.07
C GLY A 125 -1.24 33.42 -28.40
N LYS A 126 -0.58 32.24 -28.37
CA LYS A 126 -0.42 31.40 -29.56
C LYS A 126 -1.73 30.73 -30.00
N GLU A 127 -2.60 30.37 -29.05
CA GLU A 127 -3.90 29.78 -29.35
C GLU A 127 -4.86 30.78 -30.01
N GLU A 128 -4.88 32.03 -29.56
CA GLU A 128 -5.68 33.08 -30.20
C GLU A 128 -5.20 33.37 -31.63
N ALA A 129 -3.89 33.31 -31.88
CA ALA A 129 -3.32 33.44 -33.22
C ALA A 129 -3.60 32.22 -34.12
N ALA A 130 -3.67 31.00 -33.56
CA ALA A 130 -4.00 29.78 -34.30
C ALA A 130 -5.51 29.60 -34.54
N ASN A 131 -6.36 30.12 -33.65
CA ASN A 131 -7.82 30.00 -33.69
C ASN A 131 -8.53 31.23 -34.28
N SER A 132 -7.84 32.09 -35.06
CA SER A 132 -8.47 33.22 -35.74
C SER A 132 -9.39 32.82 -36.92
N SER A 133 -9.92 31.61 -36.91
CA SER A 133 -11.09 31.16 -37.68
C SER A 133 -12.19 30.74 -36.71
N ALA A 134 -12.97 31.73 -36.25
CA ALA A 134 -14.24 31.69 -35.51
C ALA A 134 -14.74 30.35 -34.90
N CYS A 135 -14.91 30.30 -33.57
CA CYS A 135 -16.20 30.03 -32.89
C CYS A 135 -16.02 29.96 -31.36
N HIS A 136 -16.87 30.68 -30.62
CA HIS A 136 -16.98 30.63 -29.18
C HIS A 136 -17.96 29.53 -28.73
N VAL A 137 -17.47 28.43 -28.13
CA VAL A 137 -18.05 27.67 -26.99
C VAL A 137 -16.98 26.65 -26.51
N LYS A 138 -16.72 26.57 -25.19
CA LYS A 138 -15.81 25.58 -24.54
C LYS A 138 -16.38 24.15 -24.59
N PRO A 139 -15.59 23.11 -24.92
CA PRO A 139 -15.85 21.75 -24.47
C PRO A 139 -14.94 21.36 -23.30
N PRO A 140 -15.47 20.72 -22.24
CA PRO A 140 -14.67 20.07 -21.21
C PRO A 140 -14.37 18.63 -21.63
N VAL A 141 -13.40 18.41 -22.54
CA VAL A 141 -12.75 17.10 -22.75
C VAL A 141 -11.33 17.37 -23.27
N ARG A 142 -10.31 16.84 -22.58
CA ARG A 142 -8.90 16.91 -23.00
C ARG A 142 -8.71 16.15 -24.32
N VAL A 143 -8.57 16.88 -25.42
CA VAL A 143 -7.93 16.34 -26.64
C VAL A 143 -6.42 16.52 -26.47
N PRO A 144 -5.58 15.50 -26.71
CA PRO A 144 -4.14 15.72 -26.78
C PRO A 144 -3.87 16.71 -27.91
N ARG A 145 -3.21 17.83 -27.62
CA ARG A 145 -2.63 18.66 -28.70
C ARG A 145 -1.63 17.81 -29.46
N ALA A 146 -1.62 17.94 -30.79
CA ALA A 146 -0.61 17.28 -31.64
C ALA A 146 0.82 17.70 -31.24
N GLU A 147 0.97 18.90 -30.67
CA GLU A 147 2.24 19.44 -30.18
C GLU A 147 2.07 20.11 -28.80
N TYR A 148 2.99 19.84 -27.86
CA TYR A 148 3.18 20.63 -26.63
C TYR A 148 4.56 21.26 -26.65
N GLY A 149 4.64 22.58 -26.46
CA GLY A 149 5.92 23.25 -26.37
C GLY A 149 6.70 23.37 -27.68
N GLY A 150 6.30 22.66 -28.73
CA GLY A 150 7.08 22.45 -29.96
C GLY A 150 7.45 20.97 -30.19
N LEU A 151 7.17 20.09 -29.21
CA LEU A 151 7.34 18.64 -29.30
C LEU A 151 6.09 17.96 -29.82
N HIS A 152 6.26 16.99 -30.72
CA HIS A 152 5.18 16.11 -31.15
C HIS A 152 4.76 15.14 -30.02
N ILE A 153 3.52 14.67 -30.01
CA ILE A 153 3.01 13.75 -28.97
C ILE A 153 3.86 12.48 -28.80
N ASP A 154 4.44 11.98 -29.89
CA ASP A 154 5.31 10.81 -29.86
C ASP A 154 6.66 11.11 -29.18
N GLU A 155 7.19 12.32 -29.37
CA GLU A 155 8.42 12.77 -28.70
C GLU A 155 8.20 12.96 -27.20
N ILE A 156 7.06 13.54 -26.81
CA ILE A 156 6.66 13.66 -25.39
C ILE A 156 6.54 12.27 -24.77
N THR A 157 5.90 11.33 -25.47
CA THR A 157 5.72 9.97 -24.99
C THR A 157 7.06 9.25 -24.85
N LYS A 158 7.96 9.42 -25.82
CA LYS A 158 9.35 8.92 -25.77
C LYS A 158 10.10 9.52 -24.59
N GLN A 159 10.01 10.83 -24.38
CA GLN A 159 10.72 11.51 -23.30
C GLN A 159 10.22 11.10 -21.92
N MET A 160 8.90 11.03 -21.72
CA MET A 160 8.31 10.52 -20.48
C MET A 160 8.77 9.09 -20.18
N PHE A 161 8.84 8.25 -21.22
CA PHE A 161 9.35 6.89 -21.11
C PHE A 161 10.81 6.88 -20.64
N LEU A 162 11.70 7.61 -21.32
CA LEU A 162 13.13 7.67 -20.97
C LEU A 162 13.39 8.26 -19.57
N LEU A 163 12.64 9.28 -19.16
CA LEU A 163 12.75 9.83 -17.81
C LEU A 163 12.26 8.87 -16.74
N SER A 164 11.21 8.09 -17.03
CA SER A 164 10.74 7.04 -16.12
C SER A 164 11.77 5.93 -15.96
N MET A 165 12.40 5.51 -17.07
CA MET A 165 13.48 4.54 -17.08
C MET A 165 14.66 5.02 -16.22
N LEU A 166 15.07 6.27 -16.42
CA LEU A 166 16.16 6.85 -15.67
C LEU A 166 15.82 7.00 -14.17
N ASP A 167 14.59 7.39 -13.83
CA ASP A 167 14.14 7.46 -12.43
C ASP A 167 14.26 6.11 -11.72
N ILE A 168 13.78 5.05 -12.37
CA ILE A 168 13.85 3.69 -11.81
C ILE A 168 15.30 3.29 -11.60
N LYS A 169 16.18 3.59 -12.55
CA LYS A 169 17.61 3.34 -12.41
C LYS A 169 18.20 4.09 -11.21
N LYS A 170 17.97 5.41 -11.10
CA LYS A 170 18.49 6.21 -9.99
C LYS A 170 17.98 5.70 -8.63
N ARG A 171 16.70 5.32 -8.56
CA ARG A 171 16.12 4.73 -7.34
C ARG A 171 16.62 3.32 -7.08
N SER A 172 16.85 2.52 -8.13
CA SER A 172 17.36 1.16 -8.00
C SER A 172 18.79 1.16 -7.51
N ASP A 173 19.68 1.96 -8.10
CA ASP A 173 21.10 2.00 -7.74
C ASP A 173 21.29 2.37 -6.27
N ARG A 174 20.36 3.13 -5.68
CA ARG A 174 20.33 3.43 -4.24
C ARG A 174 19.73 2.32 -3.38
N ASN A 175 18.70 1.64 -3.90
CA ASN A 175 17.89 0.66 -3.16
C ASN A 175 18.21 -0.81 -3.52
N VAL A 176 19.27 -1.10 -4.29
CA VAL A 176 19.71 -2.49 -4.47
C VAL A 176 20.26 -2.96 -3.13
N PHE A 177 19.38 -3.58 -2.35
CA PHE A 177 19.80 -4.52 -1.33
C PHE A 177 20.32 -5.74 -2.10
N GLY A 178 21.61 -6.05 -1.96
CA GLY A 178 22.19 -7.25 -2.54
C GLY A 178 22.98 -7.09 -3.85
N LYS A 179 23.58 -8.19 -4.28
CA LYS A 179 24.40 -8.27 -5.51
C LYS A 179 23.54 -8.76 -6.66
N ILE A 180 23.63 -8.15 -7.84
CA ILE A 180 23.04 -8.71 -9.06
C ILE A 180 23.81 -9.99 -9.40
N ALA A 181 23.14 -11.14 -9.29
CA ALA A 181 23.72 -12.44 -9.59
C ALA A 181 23.59 -12.78 -11.07
N GLU A 182 22.40 -12.55 -11.64
CA GLU A 182 22.09 -12.93 -13.01
C GLU A 182 21.03 -12.01 -13.66
N SER A 183 21.18 -11.74 -14.95
CA SER A 183 20.15 -11.06 -15.77
C SER A 183 19.42 -12.08 -16.63
N ILE A 184 18.11 -12.21 -16.44
CA ILE A 184 17.24 -13.10 -17.21
C ILE A 184 17.22 -12.68 -18.68
N PHE A 185 17.25 -11.38 -18.96
CA PHE A 185 17.26 -10.86 -20.33
C PHE A 185 18.55 -11.19 -21.08
N ALA A 186 19.69 -11.24 -20.40
CA ALA A 186 20.95 -11.69 -21.00
C ALA A 186 20.90 -13.17 -21.42
N GLN A 187 20.04 -13.99 -20.79
CA GLN A 187 19.88 -15.41 -21.13
C GLN A 187 18.89 -15.65 -22.28
N ILE A 188 18.17 -14.63 -22.76
CA ILE A 188 17.18 -14.79 -23.85
C ILE A 188 17.81 -15.39 -25.11
N ALA A 189 19.05 -15.03 -25.42
CA ALA A 189 19.79 -15.60 -26.56
C ALA A 189 20.01 -17.12 -26.45
N ARG A 190 19.94 -17.68 -25.25
CA ARG A 190 20.05 -19.12 -24.97
C ARG A 190 18.69 -19.76 -24.68
N GLY A 191 17.62 -18.98 -24.71
CA GLY A 191 16.27 -19.39 -24.43
C GLY A 191 15.50 -19.84 -25.67
N GLN A 192 14.28 -20.29 -25.44
CA GLN A 192 13.28 -20.57 -26.46
C GLN A 192 12.15 -19.55 -26.36
N ILE A 193 11.76 -18.97 -27.50
CA ILE A 193 10.64 -18.03 -27.58
C ILE A 193 9.55 -18.68 -28.42
N THR A 194 8.32 -18.69 -27.90
CA THR A 194 7.15 -19.21 -28.60
C THR A 194 6.11 -18.12 -28.77
N PHE A 195 5.52 -18.03 -29.96
CA PHE A 195 4.48 -17.07 -30.31
C PHE A 195 3.18 -17.80 -30.61
N GLY A 196 2.10 -17.40 -29.95
CA GLY A 196 0.74 -17.71 -30.33
C GLY A 196 0.18 -16.70 -31.34
N GLU A 197 -1.12 -16.78 -31.59
CA GLU A 197 -1.81 -15.83 -32.46
C GLU A 197 -1.70 -14.39 -31.92
N GLY A 198 -1.32 -13.46 -32.81
CA GLY A 198 -1.03 -12.05 -32.49
C GLY A 198 0.20 -11.84 -31.60
N GLY A 199 1.03 -12.87 -31.40
CA GLY A 199 2.22 -12.81 -30.59
C GLY A 199 3.41 -12.17 -31.28
N GLY A 200 4.26 -11.57 -30.45
CA GLY A 200 5.39 -10.77 -30.89
C GLY A 200 6.27 -10.39 -29.71
N LEU A 201 7.52 -10.07 -30.04
CA LEU A 201 8.51 -9.58 -29.10
C LEU A 201 9.31 -8.49 -29.81
N LYS A 202 9.45 -7.34 -29.16
CA LYS A 202 10.33 -6.28 -29.64
C LYS A 202 11.28 -5.87 -28.52
N VAL A 203 12.56 -5.78 -28.84
CA VAL A 203 13.58 -5.28 -27.91
C VAL A 203 13.71 -3.77 -28.15
N LEU A 204 13.44 -3.00 -27.10
CA LEU A 204 13.69 -1.57 -27.07
C LEU A 204 14.98 -1.33 -26.28
N ASP A 205 16.10 -1.17 -26.96
CA ASP A 205 17.35 -0.72 -26.32
C ASP A 205 17.39 0.81 -26.23
N GLU A 206 17.83 1.33 -25.07
CA GLU A 206 19.10 2.10 -24.90
C GLU A 206 19.09 3.01 -23.64
N ILE A 207 20.01 2.76 -22.68
CA ILE A 207 20.84 3.81 -22.04
C ILE A 207 22.26 3.24 -21.84
N GLN A 208 23.23 3.68 -22.65
CA GLN A 208 24.65 3.40 -22.46
C GLN A 208 25.22 4.14 -21.23
N ALA A 209 25.65 3.40 -20.21
CA ALA A 209 27.01 3.35 -19.67
C ALA A 209 27.01 2.56 -18.34
N GLU A 210 27.88 1.55 -18.32
CA GLU A 210 28.24 0.59 -17.24
C GLU A 210 27.29 -0.57 -16.91
N GLN A 211 25.97 -0.50 -17.16
CA GLN A 211 25.07 -1.67 -17.13
C GLN A 211 23.96 -1.53 -18.19
N THR A 212 23.81 -2.53 -19.07
CA THR A 212 22.77 -2.57 -20.11
C THR A 212 21.47 -3.07 -19.52
N HIS A 213 20.47 -2.19 -19.43
CA HIS A 213 19.10 -2.53 -19.06
C HIS A 213 18.29 -2.69 -20.36
N ALA A 214 17.77 -3.90 -20.61
CA ALA A 214 16.92 -4.14 -21.78
C ALA A 214 15.45 -3.93 -21.42
N VAL A 215 14.71 -3.28 -22.31
CA VAL A 215 13.24 -3.23 -22.24
C VAL A 215 12.66 -4.12 -23.32
N LEU A 216 11.79 -5.03 -22.94
CA LEU A 216 11.07 -5.90 -23.86
C LEU A 216 9.63 -5.42 -23.99
N GLU A 217 9.18 -5.17 -25.22
CA GLU A 217 7.76 -5.08 -25.56
C GLU A 217 7.25 -6.47 -25.92
N LEU A 218 6.41 -6.99 -25.04
CA LEU A 218 5.75 -8.28 -25.16
C LEU A 218 4.36 -8.08 -25.76
N TYR A 219 4.08 -8.73 -26.87
CA TYR A 219 2.74 -8.80 -27.44
C TYR A 219 2.03 -10.07 -26.93
N PRO A 220 0.69 -10.09 -26.88
CA PRO A 220 -0.08 -11.21 -26.34
C PRO A 220 0.34 -12.58 -26.86
N ASN A 221 0.21 -13.59 -26.01
CA ASN A 221 0.49 -14.97 -26.33
C ASN A 221 1.97 -15.23 -26.70
N VAL A 222 2.89 -14.42 -26.15
CA VAL A 222 4.32 -14.70 -26.18
C VAL A 222 4.74 -15.44 -24.91
N SER A 223 5.62 -16.42 -25.05
CA SER A 223 6.33 -17.02 -23.92
C SER A 223 7.83 -17.09 -24.19
N ILE A 224 8.62 -16.65 -23.22
CA ILE A 224 10.08 -16.60 -23.26
C ILE A 224 10.58 -17.55 -22.18
N SER A 225 11.18 -18.65 -22.59
CA SER A 225 11.75 -19.67 -21.71
C SER A 225 13.26 -19.56 -21.70
N VAL A 226 13.89 -19.37 -20.55
CA VAL A 226 15.36 -19.32 -20.45
C VAL A 226 15.87 -20.35 -19.45
N PRO A 227 17.07 -20.92 -19.67
CA PRO A 227 17.77 -21.68 -18.64
C PRO A 227 17.94 -20.82 -17.40
N PHE A 228 17.64 -21.38 -16.24
CA PHE A 228 17.68 -20.62 -14.98
C PHE A 228 17.99 -21.53 -13.80
N LYS A 229 18.84 -21.07 -12.89
CA LYS A 229 19.15 -21.80 -11.66
C LYS A 229 19.04 -20.88 -10.47
N ILE A 230 18.27 -21.31 -9.46
CA ILE A 230 18.12 -20.55 -8.22
C ILE A 230 19.39 -20.66 -7.40
N GLU A 231 19.91 -19.51 -6.98
CA GLU A 231 20.93 -19.41 -5.94
C GLU A 231 20.28 -19.10 -4.59
N ASN A 232 20.97 -19.35 -3.47
CA ASN A 232 20.42 -19.09 -2.15
C ASN A 232 20.07 -17.60 -1.97
N ASN A 233 18.97 -17.32 -1.25
CA ASN A 233 18.49 -15.96 -0.96
C ASN A 233 18.25 -15.10 -2.22
N SER A 234 17.74 -15.73 -3.27
CA SER A 234 17.43 -15.04 -4.52
C SER A 234 16.07 -14.36 -4.48
N VAL A 235 16.01 -13.11 -4.95
CA VAL A 235 14.77 -12.42 -5.27
C VAL A 235 14.78 -12.11 -6.76
N LEU A 236 13.76 -12.58 -7.49
CA LEU A 236 13.53 -12.14 -8.86
C LEU A 236 12.87 -10.77 -8.82
N ARG A 237 13.56 -9.78 -9.37
CA ARG A 237 13.09 -8.43 -9.53
C ARG A 237 12.83 -8.16 -11.00
N PHE A 238 11.75 -7.44 -11.30
CA PHE A 238 11.49 -6.90 -12.63
C PHE A 238 10.50 -5.75 -12.52
N PHE A 239 10.43 -4.97 -13.58
CA PHE A 239 9.46 -3.89 -13.72
C PHE A 239 8.57 -4.16 -14.92
N TRP A 240 7.29 -3.81 -14.80
CA TRP A 240 6.41 -3.82 -15.95
C TRP A 240 5.59 -2.54 -16.06
N SER A 241 5.22 -2.18 -17.29
CA SER A 241 4.33 -1.06 -17.56
C SER A 241 3.45 -1.37 -18.77
N VAL A 242 2.32 -0.68 -18.87
CA VAL A 242 1.44 -0.69 -20.04
C VAL A 242 1.41 0.72 -20.65
N PRO A 243 1.72 0.86 -21.96
CA PRO A 243 1.60 2.14 -22.64
C PRO A 243 0.17 2.72 -22.56
N PRO A 244 0.00 4.06 -22.61
CA PRO A 244 -1.33 4.68 -22.57
C PRO A 244 -2.32 4.15 -23.62
N ARG A 245 -1.84 3.77 -24.82
CA ARG A 245 -2.67 3.20 -25.90
C ARG A 245 -3.29 1.85 -25.53
N VAL A 246 -2.65 1.08 -24.66
CA VAL A 246 -3.17 -0.19 -24.13
C VAL A 246 -4.31 0.05 -23.13
N LEU A 247 -4.33 1.19 -22.44
CA LEU A 247 -5.41 1.55 -21.51
C LEU A 247 -6.74 1.74 -22.24
N SER A 248 -6.73 2.41 -23.39
CA SER A 248 -7.91 2.58 -24.22
C SER A 248 -8.51 1.23 -24.57
N TYR A 249 -7.67 0.28 -24.99
CA TYR A 249 -8.11 -1.08 -25.30
C TYR A 249 -8.72 -1.80 -24.10
N LEU A 250 -8.01 -1.84 -22.96
CA LEU A 250 -8.49 -2.53 -21.75
C LEU A 250 -9.76 -1.88 -21.18
N SER A 251 -10.00 -0.59 -21.46
CA SER A 251 -11.18 0.12 -20.98
C SER A 251 -12.46 -0.14 -21.77
N GLN A 252 -12.35 -0.59 -23.02
CA GLN A 252 -13.49 -0.71 -23.95
C GLN A 252 -14.23 -2.05 -23.86
N ALA A 253 -13.61 -3.09 -23.29
CA ALA A 253 -14.20 -4.42 -23.19
C ALA A 253 -13.71 -5.09 -21.91
N GLN A 254 -14.43 -6.08 -21.37
CA GLN A 254 -14.04 -6.90 -20.21
C GLN A 254 -12.83 -7.81 -20.50
N LYS A 255 -11.83 -7.29 -21.23
CA LYS A 255 -10.64 -7.98 -21.68
C LYS A 255 -9.57 -7.90 -20.61
N VAL A 256 -8.79 -8.96 -20.52
CA VAL A 256 -7.74 -9.16 -19.51
C VAL A 256 -6.49 -9.66 -20.22
N MET A 257 -5.34 -9.15 -19.82
CA MET A 257 -4.05 -9.78 -20.10
C MET A 257 -3.51 -10.40 -18.82
N THR A 258 -2.80 -11.51 -18.92
CA THR A 258 -2.17 -12.16 -17.77
C THR A 258 -0.67 -12.21 -17.98
N LEU A 259 0.08 -11.57 -17.08
CA LEU A 259 1.52 -11.76 -16.99
C LEU A 259 1.79 -12.88 -15.99
N ARG A 260 2.43 -13.94 -16.45
CA ARG A 260 2.76 -15.13 -15.66
C ARG A 260 4.25 -15.43 -15.74
N ILE A 261 4.85 -15.79 -14.61
CA ILE A 261 6.20 -16.30 -14.51
C ILE A 261 6.13 -17.68 -13.85
N THR A 262 6.60 -18.69 -14.56
CA THR A 262 6.63 -20.07 -14.08
C THR A 262 8.06 -20.58 -14.04
N GLY A 263 8.42 -21.29 -12.98
CA GLY A 263 9.64 -22.08 -12.92
C GLY A 263 9.31 -23.54 -13.23
N SER A 264 10.13 -24.19 -14.04
CA SER A 264 9.96 -25.61 -14.37
C SER A 264 11.24 -26.39 -14.16
N SER A 265 11.10 -27.70 -13.93
CA SER A 265 12.16 -28.71 -13.93
C SER A 265 11.55 -30.06 -14.29
N LYS A 266 12.05 -30.68 -15.37
CA LYS A 266 11.63 -31.98 -15.94
C LYS A 266 10.11 -32.20 -16.01
N ASP A 267 9.49 -32.61 -14.90
CA ASP A 267 8.06 -32.98 -14.79
C ASP A 267 7.26 -32.05 -13.87
N THR A 268 7.90 -31.03 -13.30
CA THR A 268 7.28 -30.09 -12.35
C THR A 268 7.29 -28.68 -12.90
N SER A 269 6.16 -28.00 -12.76
CA SER A 269 6.01 -26.59 -13.10
C SER A 269 5.31 -25.88 -11.94
N VAL A 270 5.87 -24.76 -11.51
CA VAL A 270 5.40 -23.96 -10.38
C VAL A 270 5.17 -22.53 -10.86
N SER A 271 3.99 -21.98 -10.58
CA SER A 271 3.72 -20.56 -10.79
C SER A 271 4.44 -19.76 -9.71
N LEU A 272 5.39 -18.92 -10.11
CA LEU A 272 6.16 -18.05 -9.21
C LEU A 272 5.49 -16.68 -9.06
N TYR A 273 4.91 -16.19 -10.15
CA TYR A 273 4.18 -14.93 -10.17
C TYR A 273 3.08 -14.97 -11.22
N GLU A 274 1.92 -14.42 -10.89
CA GLU A 274 0.81 -14.28 -11.82
C GLU A 274 0.02 -13.01 -11.48
N THR A 275 -0.26 -12.20 -12.49
CA THR A 275 -1.10 -11.02 -12.33
C THR A 275 -2.01 -10.81 -13.53
N GLU A 276 -3.25 -10.46 -13.24
CA GLU A 276 -4.25 -10.08 -14.25
C GLU A 276 -4.26 -8.55 -14.44
N ILE A 277 -3.92 -8.13 -15.64
CA ILE A 277 -3.86 -6.73 -16.05
C ILE A 277 -5.21 -6.35 -16.66
N ARG A 278 -6.05 -5.76 -15.81
CA ARG A 278 -7.37 -5.19 -16.14
C ARG A 278 -7.28 -3.68 -16.26
N ALA A 279 -8.31 -3.01 -16.81
CA ALA A 279 -8.32 -1.55 -16.97
C ALA A 279 -7.98 -0.76 -15.69
N THR A 280 -8.44 -1.22 -14.52
CA THR A 280 -8.16 -0.61 -13.23
C THR A 280 -6.67 -0.70 -12.87
N LEU A 281 -6.09 -1.90 -12.95
CA LEU A 281 -4.66 -2.11 -12.69
C LEU A 281 -3.81 -1.40 -13.75
N ALA A 282 -4.24 -1.42 -15.00
CA ALA A 282 -3.54 -0.79 -16.11
C ALA A 282 -3.44 0.73 -15.94
N ARG A 283 -4.47 1.41 -15.41
CA ARG A 283 -4.39 2.85 -15.09
C ARG A 283 -3.21 3.15 -14.16
N HIS A 284 -2.94 2.27 -13.19
CA HIS A 284 -1.75 2.36 -12.33
C HIS A 284 -0.48 1.89 -13.04
N GLY A 285 -0.58 0.85 -13.87
CA GLY A 285 0.49 0.28 -14.70
C GLY A 285 0.95 1.17 -15.86
N SER A 286 0.30 2.32 -16.09
CA SER A 286 0.83 3.39 -16.96
C SER A 286 2.17 3.94 -16.44
N ARG A 287 2.43 3.75 -15.16
CA ARG A 287 3.76 3.86 -14.54
C ARG A 287 4.35 2.47 -14.37
N TRP A 288 5.67 2.39 -14.47
CA TRP A 288 6.39 1.17 -14.11
C TRP A 288 6.03 0.69 -12.71
N GLN A 289 5.70 -0.60 -12.62
CA GLN A 289 5.42 -1.31 -11.39
C GLN A 289 6.61 -2.20 -11.07
N GLU A 290 7.23 -1.99 -9.92
CA GLU A 290 8.25 -2.89 -9.40
C GLU A 290 7.58 -4.16 -8.87
N VAL A 291 8.11 -5.31 -9.25
CA VAL A 291 7.70 -6.60 -8.74
C VAL A 291 8.92 -7.30 -8.15
N LEU A 292 8.76 -7.76 -6.92
CA LEU A 292 9.74 -8.57 -6.20
C LEU A 292 9.11 -9.93 -5.92
N VAL A 293 9.76 -10.99 -6.40
CA VAL A 293 9.32 -12.39 -6.25
C VAL A 293 10.41 -13.14 -5.48
N PRO A 294 10.25 -13.34 -4.16
CA PRO A 294 11.19 -14.13 -3.38
C PRO A 294 11.21 -15.58 -3.88
N LEU A 295 12.41 -16.10 -4.16
CA LEU A 295 12.60 -17.47 -4.62
C LEU A 295 13.06 -18.34 -3.46
N SER A 296 12.25 -19.35 -3.10
CA SER A 296 12.63 -20.30 -2.05
C SER A 296 13.79 -21.17 -2.50
N LYS A 297 14.74 -21.43 -1.59
CA LYS A 297 15.86 -22.36 -1.78
C LYS A 297 15.42 -23.80 -2.08
N ASP A 298 14.20 -24.16 -1.68
CA ASP A 298 13.65 -25.51 -1.85
C ASP A 298 13.04 -25.69 -3.25
N LEU A 299 12.94 -24.62 -4.04
CA LEU A 299 12.50 -24.69 -5.43
C LEU A 299 13.62 -25.28 -6.28
N ASN A 300 13.35 -26.46 -6.85
CA ASN A 300 14.20 -27.07 -7.86
C ASN A 300 13.66 -26.73 -9.25
N ILE A 301 14.19 -25.66 -9.86
CA ILE A 301 13.85 -25.24 -11.22
C ILE A 301 15.13 -25.11 -12.05
N ASP A 302 15.09 -25.54 -13.30
CA ASP A 302 16.17 -25.45 -14.29
C ASP A 302 15.84 -24.50 -15.45
N GLN A 303 14.58 -24.06 -15.53
CA GLN A 303 14.07 -23.16 -16.55
C GLN A 303 13.07 -22.17 -15.94
N LEU A 304 13.17 -20.92 -16.38
CA LEU A 304 12.23 -19.85 -16.06
C LEU A 304 11.48 -19.47 -17.34
N THR A 305 10.15 -19.44 -17.28
CA THR A 305 9.31 -19.05 -18.40
C THR A 305 8.49 -17.84 -18.04
N LEU A 306 8.63 -16.79 -18.84
CA LEU A 306 7.84 -15.57 -18.75
C LEU A 306 6.82 -15.55 -19.89
N SER A 307 5.54 -15.45 -19.55
CA SER A 307 4.43 -15.51 -20.49
C SER A 307 3.52 -14.31 -20.34
N LEU A 308 3.17 -13.68 -21.47
CA LEU A 308 2.05 -12.75 -21.55
C LEU A 308 0.93 -13.44 -22.32
N LEU A 309 -0.23 -13.61 -21.70
CA LEU A 309 -1.38 -14.33 -22.28
C LEU A 309 -2.56 -13.37 -22.45
N ALA A 310 -3.28 -13.45 -23.57
CA ALA A 310 -4.55 -12.75 -23.75
C ALA A 310 -5.50 -13.53 -24.66
N GLY A 311 -6.79 -13.58 -24.30
CA GLY A 311 -7.81 -14.34 -25.03
C GLY A 311 -8.30 -13.68 -26.34
N HIS A 312 -7.92 -12.44 -26.63
CA HIS A 312 -8.35 -11.70 -27.82
C HIS A 312 -7.16 -10.93 -28.44
N PRO A 313 -6.37 -11.59 -29.31
CA PRO A 313 -5.09 -11.06 -29.81
C PRO A 313 -5.20 -10.17 -31.06
N GLU A 314 -6.39 -9.91 -31.60
CA GLU A 314 -6.63 -9.27 -32.91
C GLU A 314 -6.20 -7.80 -33.05
N HIS A 315 -5.54 -7.21 -32.06
CA HIS A 315 -5.06 -5.83 -32.14
C HIS A 315 -3.54 -5.76 -31.95
N GLU A 316 -2.84 -5.26 -32.98
CA GLU A 316 -1.40 -4.97 -32.99
C GLU A 316 -0.95 -4.01 -31.87
N GLU A 317 -1.89 -3.36 -31.17
CA GLU A 317 -1.61 -2.37 -30.13
C GLU A 317 -1.63 -2.92 -28.69
N LEU A 318 -1.94 -4.20 -28.50
CA LEU A 318 -1.82 -4.85 -27.20
C LEU A 318 -0.35 -5.17 -26.92
N LEU A 319 0.25 -4.51 -25.94
CA LEU A 319 1.61 -4.85 -25.50
C LEU A 319 1.85 -4.56 -24.01
N LEU A 320 2.82 -5.27 -23.42
CA LEU A 320 3.34 -5.01 -22.09
C LEU A 320 4.85 -4.75 -22.19
N ARG A 321 5.32 -3.71 -21.53
CA ARG A 321 6.76 -3.47 -21.40
C ARG A 321 7.28 -4.13 -20.15
N LEU A 322 8.38 -4.85 -20.27
CA LEU A 322 9.08 -5.52 -19.18
C LEU A 322 10.52 -5.02 -19.13
N MET A 323 11.03 -4.69 -17.95
CA MET A 323 12.37 -4.18 -17.73
C MET A 323 13.04 -4.92 -16.55
N ASP A 324 14.36 -5.04 -16.60
CA ASP A 324 15.20 -5.46 -15.46
C ASP A 324 14.76 -6.75 -14.80
N ALA A 325 14.45 -7.77 -15.60
CA ALA A 325 14.30 -9.11 -15.06
C ALA A 325 15.67 -9.63 -14.59
N VAL A 326 15.97 -9.44 -13.32
CA VAL A 326 17.26 -9.76 -12.70
C VAL A 326 17.05 -10.52 -11.40
N VAL A 327 18.05 -11.32 -11.04
CA VAL A 327 18.09 -11.99 -9.75
C VAL A 327 19.04 -11.25 -8.83
N LEU A 328 18.49 -10.81 -7.71
CA LEU A 328 19.24 -10.20 -6.62
C LEU A 328 19.59 -11.27 -5.59
N GLN A 329 20.85 -11.35 -5.22
CA GLN A 329 21.33 -12.07 -4.04
C GLN A 329 21.30 -11.14 -2.84
N GLU A 330 20.33 -11.36 -1.96
CA GLU A 330 20.17 -10.55 -0.77
C GLU A 330 20.70 -11.26 0.48
N ASP A 331 21.82 -10.75 1.02
CA ASP A 331 22.29 -11.13 2.35
C ASP A 331 21.38 -10.55 3.45
N SER A 332 20.59 -9.51 3.15
CA SER A 332 19.67 -8.81 4.06
C SER A 332 18.48 -9.65 4.55
N PHE A 333 18.11 -10.72 3.83
CA PHE A 333 17.13 -11.71 4.32
C PHE A 333 17.73 -12.70 5.32
N LEU A 334 19.05 -12.66 5.57
CA LEU A 334 19.58 -13.12 6.84
C LEU A 334 19.01 -12.18 7.90
N LEU A 335 18.02 -12.65 8.65
CA LEU A 335 17.47 -11.94 9.80
C LEU A 335 18.63 -11.27 10.55
N PRO A 336 18.72 -9.92 10.57
CA PRO A 336 19.74 -9.26 11.35
C PRO A 336 19.60 -9.80 12.78
N GLN A 337 20.71 -10.12 13.46
CA GLN A 337 20.64 -10.69 14.82
C GLN A 337 19.76 -9.86 15.79
N GLY A 338 19.52 -8.58 15.49
CA GLY A 338 18.57 -7.72 16.18
C GLY A 338 17.08 -8.02 15.91
N VAL A 339 16.70 -8.46 14.70
CA VAL A 339 15.34 -8.87 14.36
C VAL A 339 15.03 -10.22 15.00
N GLN A 340 15.95 -11.20 14.98
CA GLN A 340 15.77 -12.49 15.67
C GLN A 340 15.42 -12.29 17.16
N ARG A 341 16.20 -11.45 17.87
CA ARG A 341 15.92 -11.09 19.28
C ARG A 341 14.57 -10.40 19.47
N THR A 342 14.07 -9.68 18.48
CA THR A 342 12.78 -8.99 18.54
C THR A 342 11.63 -9.97 18.28
N THR A 343 11.83 -10.92 17.35
CA THR A 343 10.87 -12.00 17.07
C THR A 343 10.78 -12.95 18.27
N ASP A 344 11.90 -13.34 18.86
CA ASP A 344 11.94 -14.22 20.04
C ASP A 344 11.25 -13.56 21.24
N LYS A 345 11.49 -12.27 21.48
CA LYS A 345 10.79 -11.49 22.51
C LYS A 345 9.29 -11.38 22.24
N SER A 346 8.90 -11.14 20.99
CA SER A 346 7.49 -11.04 20.62
C SER A 346 6.79 -12.40 20.74
N GLN A 347 7.48 -13.50 20.43
CA GLN A 347 6.96 -14.86 20.61
C GLN A 347 6.79 -15.20 22.10
N GLN A 348 7.76 -14.87 22.95
CA GLN A 348 7.65 -15.03 24.41
C GLN A 348 6.49 -14.21 24.99
N GLU A 349 6.27 -12.98 24.50
CA GLU A 349 5.16 -12.13 24.92
C GLU A 349 3.80 -12.71 24.49
N ILE A 350 3.71 -13.26 23.28
CA ILE A 350 2.50 -13.96 22.79
C ILE A 350 2.20 -15.21 23.64
N GLU A 351 3.21 -16.00 24.00
CA GLU A 351 3.04 -17.18 24.85
C GLU A 351 2.57 -16.80 26.26
N LEU A 352 3.14 -15.74 26.84
CA LEU A 352 2.70 -15.20 28.14
C LEU A 352 1.24 -14.74 28.09
N LEU A 353 0.85 -14.02 27.03
CA LEU A 353 -0.53 -13.57 26.84
C LEU A 353 -1.51 -14.73 26.65
N ARG A 354 -1.12 -15.78 25.92
CA ARG A 354 -1.93 -17.01 25.77
C ARG A 354 -2.12 -17.73 27.11
N ALA A 355 -1.06 -17.85 27.91
CA ALA A 355 -1.16 -18.45 29.25
C ALA A 355 -2.11 -17.64 30.15
N ARG A 356 -2.04 -16.31 30.10
CA ARG A 356 -2.93 -15.45 30.87
C ARG A 356 -4.39 -15.51 30.41
N ALA A 357 -4.61 -15.63 29.09
CA ALA A 357 -5.95 -15.83 28.54
C ALA A 357 -6.58 -17.14 29.06
N GLN A 358 -5.81 -18.24 29.06
CA GLN A 358 -6.27 -19.52 29.59
C GLN A 358 -6.64 -19.44 31.08
N GLU A 359 -5.82 -18.77 31.89
CA GLU A 359 -6.09 -18.59 33.33
C GLU A 359 -7.39 -17.79 33.60
N LEU A 360 -7.66 -16.79 32.75
CA LEU A 360 -8.89 -16.01 32.80
C LEU A 360 -10.11 -16.83 32.37
N GLU A 361 -9.99 -17.66 31.33
CA GLU A 361 -11.05 -18.57 30.90
C GLU A 361 -11.41 -19.60 31.99
N ASP A 362 -10.42 -20.18 32.64
CA ASP A 362 -10.63 -21.11 33.76
C ASP A 362 -11.33 -20.41 34.94
N SER A 363 -10.92 -19.17 35.24
CA SER A 363 -11.53 -18.36 36.29
C SER A 363 -12.98 -17.97 35.97
N LEU A 364 -13.26 -17.62 34.72
CA LEU A 364 -14.61 -17.33 34.24
C LEU A 364 -15.51 -18.56 34.36
N THR A 365 -15.00 -19.73 33.98
CA THR A 365 -15.75 -21.00 34.06
C THR A 365 -16.11 -21.33 35.52
N LYS A 366 -15.18 -21.15 36.46
CA LYS A 366 -15.45 -21.31 37.91
C LYS A 366 -16.49 -20.31 38.42
N ALA A 367 -16.40 -19.06 38.00
CA ALA A 367 -17.36 -18.02 38.38
C ALA A 367 -18.78 -18.34 37.88
N GLN A 368 -18.91 -18.81 36.64
CA GLN A 368 -20.19 -19.23 36.05
C GLN A 368 -20.80 -20.43 36.80
N HIS A 369 -19.99 -21.43 37.16
CA HIS A 369 -20.47 -22.55 37.98
C HIS A 369 -20.98 -22.06 39.34
N ARG A 370 -20.24 -21.15 39.99
CA ARG A 370 -20.63 -20.59 41.28
C ARG A 370 -21.92 -19.76 41.19
N GLN A 371 -22.09 -19.01 40.11
CA GLN A 371 -23.33 -18.26 39.86
C GLN A 371 -24.52 -19.22 39.76
N LYS A 372 -24.39 -20.31 39.00
CA LYS A 372 -25.45 -21.30 38.85
C LYS A 372 -25.85 -21.96 40.17
N GLU A 373 -24.87 -22.31 41.02
CA GLU A 373 -25.14 -22.84 42.36
C GLU A 373 -25.95 -21.87 43.23
N LEU A 374 -25.60 -20.57 43.17
CA LEU A 374 -26.28 -19.52 43.93
C LEU A 374 -27.71 -19.30 43.41
N GLU A 375 -27.91 -19.36 42.09
CA GLU A 375 -29.24 -19.26 41.46
C GLU A 375 -30.14 -20.43 41.91
N GLU A 376 -29.61 -21.66 41.92
CA GLU A 376 -30.32 -22.84 42.42
C GLU A 376 -30.66 -22.72 43.92
N GLU A 377 -29.72 -22.21 44.74
CA GLU A 377 -29.97 -21.97 46.15
C GLU A 377 -31.03 -20.89 46.39
N CYS A 378 -30.99 -19.80 45.62
CA CYS A 378 -31.98 -18.73 45.68
C CYS A 378 -33.37 -19.24 45.30
N ALA A 379 -33.47 -20.07 44.25
CA ALA A 379 -34.72 -20.70 43.84
C ALA A 379 -35.29 -21.62 44.95
N ARG A 380 -34.44 -22.44 45.59
CA ARG A 380 -34.83 -23.30 46.72
C ARG A 380 -35.36 -22.49 47.91
N LYS A 381 -34.65 -21.42 48.29
CA LYS A 381 -35.06 -20.54 49.40
C LYS A 381 -36.38 -19.82 49.09
N THR A 382 -36.55 -19.34 47.86
CA THR A 382 -37.79 -18.69 47.41
C THR A 382 -38.98 -19.64 47.48
N ALA A 383 -38.81 -20.89 47.02
CA ALA A 383 -39.85 -21.92 47.14
C ALA A 383 -40.21 -22.23 48.59
N ARG A 384 -39.21 -22.29 49.50
CA ARG A 384 -39.46 -22.51 50.94
C ARG A 384 -40.21 -21.36 51.58
N ILE A 385 -39.87 -20.12 51.24
CA ILE A 385 -40.61 -18.94 51.69
C ILE A 385 -42.08 -19.03 51.26
N GLY A 386 -42.35 -19.41 50.00
CA GLY A 386 -43.71 -19.61 49.51
C GLY A 386 -44.49 -20.68 50.30
N GLN A 387 -43.87 -21.82 50.61
CA GLN A 387 -44.49 -22.85 51.46
C GLN A 387 -44.84 -22.33 52.86
N LEU A 388 -43.89 -21.63 53.51
CA LEU A 388 -44.10 -21.06 54.84
C LEU A 388 -45.21 -20.02 54.85
N GLN A 389 -45.33 -19.20 53.79
CA GLN A 389 -46.44 -18.25 53.65
C GLN A 389 -47.80 -18.97 53.58
N MET A 390 -47.89 -20.08 52.88
CA MET A 390 -49.12 -20.89 52.83
C MET A 390 -49.47 -21.51 54.20
N GLU A 391 -48.48 -22.05 54.91
CA GLU A 391 -48.66 -22.58 56.27
C GLU A 391 -49.15 -21.49 57.24
N ILE A 392 -48.59 -20.27 57.17
CA ILE A 392 -49.01 -19.13 57.98
C ILE A 392 -50.48 -18.76 57.68
N ILE A 393 -50.87 -18.70 56.41
CA ILE A 393 -52.26 -18.40 56.02
C ILE A 393 -53.23 -19.45 56.58
N GLU A 394 -52.87 -20.73 56.53
CA GLU A 394 -53.69 -21.80 57.07
C GLU A 394 -53.83 -21.74 58.59
N LEU A 395 -52.73 -21.43 59.29
CA LEU A 395 -52.74 -21.21 60.74
C LEU A 395 -53.59 -19.99 61.12
N GLN A 396 -53.50 -18.88 60.39
CA GLN A 396 -54.33 -17.69 60.60
C GLN A 396 -55.82 -18.01 60.45
N LYS A 397 -56.20 -18.72 59.40
CA LYS A 397 -57.58 -19.20 59.19
C LYS A 397 -58.06 -20.08 60.34
N THR A 398 -57.22 -20.98 60.83
CA THR A 398 -57.53 -21.85 61.96
C THR A 398 -57.74 -21.04 63.25
N VAL A 399 -56.90 -20.04 63.50
CA VAL A 399 -57.03 -19.13 64.65
C VAL A 399 -58.31 -18.31 64.56
N GLU A 400 -58.68 -17.82 63.38
CA GLU A 400 -59.96 -17.11 63.16
C GLU A 400 -61.17 -18.01 63.42
N ASP A 401 -61.19 -19.25 62.91
CA ASP A 401 -62.27 -20.21 63.19
C ASP A 401 -62.38 -20.52 64.69
N LEU A 402 -61.24 -20.73 65.37
CA LEU A 402 -61.22 -20.94 66.81
C LEU A 402 -61.72 -19.71 67.58
N ARG A 403 -61.31 -18.49 67.20
CA ARG A 403 -61.83 -17.25 67.79
C ARG A 403 -63.33 -17.11 67.59
N PHE A 404 -63.82 -17.41 66.38
CA PHE A 404 -65.25 -17.40 66.07
C PHE A 404 -66.03 -18.38 66.96
N ARG A 405 -65.56 -19.64 67.08
CA ARG A 405 -66.17 -20.64 67.98
C ARG A 405 -66.13 -20.21 69.45
N LEU A 406 -65.02 -19.64 69.92
CA LEU A 406 -64.87 -19.18 71.30
C LEU A 406 -65.84 -18.02 71.61
N SER A 407 -66.05 -17.12 70.65
CA SER A 407 -67.03 -16.03 70.77
C SER A 407 -68.46 -16.57 70.93
N ALA A 408 -68.82 -17.61 70.17
CA ALA A 408 -70.12 -18.29 70.28
C ALA A 408 -70.33 -18.98 71.65
N VAL A 409 -69.25 -19.50 72.26
CA VAL A 409 -69.29 -20.07 73.62
C VAL A 409 -69.35 -18.99 74.71
N SER A 410 -68.72 -17.82 74.49
CA SER A 410 -68.73 -16.72 75.46
C SER A 410 -70.13 -16.08 75.61
N ILE A 411 -70.93 -16.06 74.53
CA ILE A 411 -72.31 -15.53 74.53
C ILE A 411 -73.26 -16.44 75.33
N THR A 412 -72.93 -17.71 75.54
CA THR A 412 -73.83 -18.69 76.19
C THR A 412 -73.58 -18.91 77.69
N ARG A 413 -72.57 -18.27 78.33
CA ARG A 413 -72.26 -18.49 79.76
C ARG A 413 -72.04 -17.26 80.67
N PRO A 414 -72.92 -16.24 80.71
CA PRO A 414 -72.95 -15.31 81.86
C PRO A 414 -73.47 -15.97 83.16
N SER A 415 -74.20 -17.09 83.07
CA SER A 415 -74.98 -17.64 84.19
C SER A 415 -74.19 -18.58 85.14
N LEU A 416 -73.05 -19.11 84.71
CA LEU A 416 -72.27 -20.09 85.49
C LEU A 416 -71.34 -19.43 86.52
N TRP A 417 -70.72 -18.30 86.17
CA TRP A 417 -69.86 -17.54 87.11
C TRP A 417 -70.67 -16.93 88.25
N LYS A 418 -71.90 -16.46 87.97
CA LYS A 418 -72.82 -15.96 89.00
C LYS A 418 -73.22 -17.06 89.99
N LYS A 419 -73.51 -18.27 89.50
CA LYS A 419 -73.82 -19.44 90.34
C LYS A 419 -72.63 -19.91 91.18
N LEU A 420 -71.40 -19.84 90.66
CA LEU A 420 -70.20 -20.24 91.43
C LEU A 420 -69.84 -19.22 92.51
N HIS A 421 -70.03 -17.93 92.23
CA HIS A 421 -69.82 -16.84 93.19
C HIS A 421 -70.81 -16.93 94.36
N ASP A 422 -72.09 -17.20 94.08
CA ASP A 422 -73.12 -17.38 95.12
C ASP A 422 -72.88 -18.63 95.98
N LEU A 423 -72.27 -19.69 95.43
CA LEU A 423 -71.92 -20.92 96.15
C LEU A 423 -70.67 -20.82 97.02
N LEU A 424 -69.69 -19.99 96.64
CA LEU A 424 -68.41 -19.89 97.35
C LEU A 424 -68.40 -18.85 98.49
N PHE A 425 -69.32 -17.87 98.50
CA PHE A 425 -69.18 -16.69 99.35
C PHE A 425 -70.32 -16.37 100.35
N ARG A 426 -71.18 -17.32 100.74
CA ARG A 426 -71.96 -17.14 101.99
C ARG A 426 -72.06 -18.39 102.88
N LYS A 427 -71.19 -18.40 103.90
CA LYS A 427 -71.24 -19.20 105.13
C LYS A 427 -71.92 -18.38 106.25
N LYS A 428 -72.72 -19.08 107.07
CA LYS A 428 -73.02 -18.87 108.51
C LYS A 428 -73.38 -17.44 109.00
N ASN A 429 -74.67 -17.23 109.26
CA ASN A 429 -75.22 -17.14 110.62
C ASN A 429 -76.67 -17.62 110.61
#